data_AF-A0A537W972-F1
#
_entry.id   AF-A0A537W972-F1
#
_cell.length_a   1.000
_cell.length_b   1.000
_cell.length_c   1.000
_cell.angle_alpha   90.00
_cell.angle_beta   90.00
_cell.angle_gamma   90.00
#
_symmetry.space_group_name_H-M   'P 1'
#
loop_
_entity.id
_entity.type
_entity.pdbx_description
1 polymer ?
#
loop_
_entity_poly.entity_id
_entity_poly.type
_entity_poly.pdbx_seq_one_letter_code
_entity_poly.pdbx_strand_id
1 'polypeptide(L)'
;MSIELALPAARQRPLMRALAWLASWRGVLVWAVASRIVVFVGASVVHLVRPHGYFPASTYGSLQNVLGAWDGRWYRMVAAQGYSLVPGHKSDAELTTMLFSKQDARRACIWVCVFPLGFVFSMAYPTSLVFAALALSMIFALRGRWLTAAVLVAVASLARPEGMFLALPLAALALSRRRELSGSARGRALAAVVAGPLAVAGFLVYLAVVFDNIRAWSTAEAAWGRSFRLGGILDAFAQLPADIRGHPWLVRDLGFLVAYLLLLAVAVRLRIGAAWIAAAALLVVLPLTSGTVESDGRFGMVGFAFYWPLARAIRKPWLERGLWVVSLGLLAWWTVALPLANP
;
A
#
# COMPACT_ATOMS: atom_id res chain seq x y z
N MET A 1 -31.30 -21.54 -53.56
CA MET A 1 -30.78 -22.15 -52.33
C MET A 1 -29.40 -21.55 -52.08
N SER A 2 -29.36 -20.41 -51.40
CA SER A 2 -28.14 -19.64 -51.15
C SER A 2 -27.84 -19.75 -49.66
N ILE A 3 -26.85 -20.57 -49.31
CA ILE A 3 -26.40 -20.72 -47.92
C ILE A 3 -25.48 -19.52 -47.64
N GLU A 4 -26.03 -18.48 -47.02
CA GLU A 4 -25.21 -17.44 -46.38
C GLU A 4 -24.49 -18.08 -45.18
N LEU A 5 -23.19 -18.30 -45.32
CA LEU A 5 -22.30 -18.62 -44.22
C LEU A 5 -22.21 -17.41 -43.28
N ALA A 6 -23.07 -17.36 -42.27
CA ALA A 6 -22.90 -16.49 -41.12
C ALA A 6 -21.64 -16.91 -40.34
N LEU A 7 -20.51 -16.25 -40.62
CA LEU A 7 -19.30 -16.37 -39.82
C LEU A 7 -19.60 -15.91 -38.38
N PRO A 8 -19.24 -16.69 -37.34
CA PRO A 8 -19.59 -16.35 -35.96
C PRO A 8 -18.83 -15.10 -35.48
N ALA A 9 -19.60 -14.07 -35.12
CA ALA A 9 -19.17 -12.80 -34.51
C ALA A 9 -18.65 -12.97 -33.06
N ALA A 10 -17.65 -13.84 -32.87
CA ALA A 10 -17.14 -14.20 -31.54
C ALA A 10 -15.72 -13.69 -31.22
N ARG A 11 -14.98 -13.11 -32.18
CA ARG A 11 -13.58 -12.66 -31.94
C ARG A 11 -13.38 -11.18 -31.58
N GLN A 12 -14.37 -10.30 -31.72
CA GLN A 12 -14.21 -8.85 -31.45
C GLN A 12 -14.41 -8.44 -29.97
N ARG A 13 -14.62 -9.38 -29.05
CA ARG A 13 -15.13 -9.07 -27.69
C ARG A 13 -14.12 -8.65 -26.61
N PRO A 14 -12.81 -8.98 -26.63
CA PRO A 14 -11.93 -8.65 -25.51
C PRO A 14 -11.48 -7.18 -25.52
N LEU A 15 -11.10 -6.64 -26.68
CA LEU A 15 -10.63 -5.26 -26.80
C LEU A 15 -11.73 -4.25 -26.48
N MET A 16 -12.94 -4.42 -27.04
CA MET A 16 -14.07 -3.54 -26.75
C MET A 16 -14.51 -3.62 -25.28
N ARG A 17 -14.44 -4.79 -24.64
CA ARG A 17 -14.68 -4.92 -23.19
C ARG A 17 -13.60 -4.22 -22.37
N ALA A 18 -12.33 -4.32 -22.78
CA ALA A 18 -11.23 -3.62 -22.14
C ALA A 18 -11.35 -2.10 -22.30
N LEU A 19 -11.72 -1.60 -23.48
CA LEU A 19 -11.94 -0.18 -23.75
C LEU A 19 -13.17 0.36 -23.00
N ALA A 20 -14.29 -0.37 -22.98
CA ALA A 20 -15.46 0.01 -22.19
C ALA A 20 -15.16 -0.01 -20.68
N TRP A 21 -14.35 -0.97 -20.23
CA TRP A 21 -13.83 -0.99 -18.86
C TRP A 21 -12.94 0.23 -18.60
N LEU A 22 -11.91 0.49 -19.40
CA LEU A 22 -11.05 1.67 -19.27
C LEU A 22 -11.87 2.98 -19.26
N ALA A 23 -12.86 3.09 -20.13
CA ALA A 23 -13.78 4.23 -20.18
C ALA A 23 -14.61 4.37 -18.89
N SER A 24 -15.05 3.26 -18.30
CA SER A 24 -15.73 3.25 -16.99
C SER A 24 -14.81 3.68 -15.83
N TRP A 25 -13.49 3.49 -16.01
CA TRP A 25 -12.45 3.92 -15.07
C TRP A 25 -11.81 5.26 -15.44
N ARG A 26 -12.30 5.98 -16.47
CA ARG A 26 -11.68 7.22 -16.97
C ARG A 26 -11.30 8.21 -15.87
N GLY A 27 -12.15 8.37 -14.86
CA GLY A 27 -11.87 9.29 -13.75
C GLY A 27 -10.72 8.82 -12.86
N VAL A 28 -10.60 7.51 -12.58
CA VAL A 28 -9.48 6.95 -11.81
C VAL A 28 -8.20 7.02 -12.63
N LEU A 29 -8.27 6.71 -13.93
CA LEU A 29 -7.13 6.82 -14.84
C LEU A 29 -6.62 8.25 -14.94
N VAL A 30 -7.50 9.24 -15.07
CA VAL A 30 -7.13 10.67 -15.06
C VAL A 30 -6.38 11.03 -13.77
N TRP A 31 -6.88 10.61 -12.61
CA TRP A 31 -6.22 10.90 -11.32
C TRP A 31 -4.91 10.13 -11.11
N ALA A 32 -4.83 8.89 -11.60
CA ALA A 32 -3.59 8.11 -11.58
C ALA A 32 -2.53 8.78 -12.46
N VAL A 33 -2.88 9.19 -13.69
CA VAL A 33 -1.98 9.91 -14.59
C VAL A 33 -1.60 11.27 -14.01
N ALA A 34 -2.58 12.04 -13.49
CA ALA A 34 -2.32 13.34 -12.88
C ALA A 34 -1.37 13.24 -11.69
N SER A 35 -1.55 12.26 -10.79
CA SER A 35 -0.63 12.08 -9.66
C SER A 35 0.77 11.68 -10.12
N ARG A 36 0.90 10.87 -11.19
CA ARG A 36 2.21 10.57 -11.80
C ARG A 36 2.84 11.82 -12.41
N ILE A 37 2.09 12.65 -13.12
CA ILE A 37 2.59 13.91 -13.67
C ILE A 37 3.13 14.79 -12.54
N VAL A 38 2.41 14.94 -11.42
CA VAL A 38 2.89 15.70 -10.25
C VAL A 38 4.21 15.14 -9.73
N VAL A 39 4.33 13.81 -9.60
CA VAL A 39 5.57 13.16 -9.15
C VAL A 39 6.72 13.41 -10.14
N PHE A 40 6.49 13.24 -11.44
CA PHE A 40 7.51 13.48 -12.48
C PHE A 40 7.92 14.94 -12.56
N VAL A 41 6.98 15.88 -12.44
CA VAL A 41 7.27 17.32 -12.39
C VAL A 41 8.09 17.65 -11.14
N GLY A 42 7.69 17.14 -9.97
CA GLY A 42 8.45 17.31 -8.72
C GLY A 42 9.88 16.77 -8.83
N ALA A 43 10.05 15.55 -9.36
CA ALA A 43 11.37 14.96 -9.61
C ALA A 43 12.19 15.78 -10.62
N SER A 44 11.53 16.36 -11.64
CA SER A 44 12.19 17.21 -12.64
C SER A 44 12.66 18.53 -12.04
N VAL A 45 11.85 19.16 -11.18
CA VAL A 45 12.24 20.35 -10.43
C VAL A 45 13.46 20.05 -9.56
N VAL A 46 13.46 18.93 -8.83
CA VAL A 46 14.61 18.52 -8.00
C VAL A 46 15.86 18.28 -8.86
N HIS A 47 15.72 17.64 -10.03
CA HIS A 47 16.82 17.43 -10.98
C HIS A 47 17.40 18.74 -11.54
N LEU A 48 16.55 19.73 -11.82
CA LEU A 48 16.96 21.02 -12.39
C LEU A 48 17.55 21.96 -11.35
N VAL A 49 16.94 22.02 -10.17
CA VAL A 49 17.36 22.91 -9.08
C VAL A 49 18.64 22.42 -8.41
N ARG A 50 18.93 21.10 -8.46
CA ARG A 50 20.11 20.46 -7.88
C ARG A 50 20.41 20.97 -6.45
N PRO A 51 19.43 20.87 -5.54
CA PRO A 51 19.58 21.40 -4.20
C PRO A 51 20.77 20.76 -3.48
N HIS A 52 21.51 21.56 -2.71
CA HIS A 52 22.57 21.04 -1.85
C HIS A 52 21.91 20.36 -0.63
N GLY A 53 22.39 19.16 -0.26
CA GLY A 53 21.84 18.43 0.88
C GLY A 53 21.96 16.90 0.87
N TYR A 54 20.94 16.22 1.41
CA TYR A 54 20.86 14.79 1.74
C TYR A 54 21.33 13.84 0.63
N PHE A 55 21.13 14.22 -0.63
CA PHE A 55 21.59 13.44 -1.76
C PHE A 55 22.93 13.94 -2.28
N PRO A 56 23.90 13.02 -2.50
CA PRO A 56 25.17 13.39 -3.11
C PRO A 56 24.92 13.99 -4.51
N ALA A 57 25.82 14.89 -4.96
CA ALA A 57 25.67 15.60 -6.22
C ALA A 57 25.44 14.68 -7.44
N SER A 58 25.92 13.43 -7.38
CA SER A 58 25.72 12.37 -8.38
C SER A 58 24.25 11.98 -8.58
N THR A 59 23.41 12.15 -7.55
CA THR A 59 21.96 11.93 -7.61
C THR A 59 21.28 12.86 -8.59
N TYR A 60 21.73 14.09 -8.72
CA TYR A 60 21.12 15.08 -9.61
C TYR A 60 21.62 15.01 -11.05
N GLY A 61 22.55 14.09 -11.35
CA GLY A 61 23.14 13.93 -12.69
C GLY A 61 22.14 13.54 -13.78
N SER A 62 21.00 12.93 -13.43
CA SER A 62 19.90 12.65 -14.36
C SER A 62 18.56 12.58 -13.63
N LEU A 63 17.45 12.82 -14.34
CA LEU A 63 16.11 12.61 -13.80
C LEU A 63 15.89 11.17 -13.29
N GLN A 64 16.50 10.21 -13.97
CA GLN A 64 16.48 8.80 -13.56
C GLN A 64 17.22 8.58 -12.24
N ASN A 65 18.32 9.27 -12.00
CA ASN A 65 19.05 9.21 -10.74
C ASN A 65 18.29 9.91 -9.61
N VAL A 66 17.48 10.94 -9.88
CA VAL A 66 16.61 11.56 -8.86
C VAL A 66 15.45 10.64 -8.49
N LEU A 67 14.83 10.00 -9.49
CA LEU A 67 13.81 8.97 -9.26
C LEU A 67 14.41 7.72 -8.60
N GLY A 68 15.67 7.40 -8.89
CA GLY A 68 16.42 6.26 -8.37
C GLY A 68 17.30 6.55 -7.14
N ALA A 69 17.33 7.80 -6.67
CA ALA A 69 18.09 8.26 -5.50
C ALA A 69 17.69 7.53 -4.22
N TRP A 70 16.46 7.06 -4.25
CA TRP A 70 15.79 6.29 -3.23
C TRP A 70 15.91 4.82 -3.63
N ASP A 71 17.04 4.19 -3.25
CA ASP A 71 17.44 2.78 -3.48
C ASP A 71 17.20 2.16 -4.88
N GLY A 72 17.07 2.97 -5.93
CA GLY A 72 16.81 2.53 -7.31
C GLY A 72 17.97 1.78 -8.00
N ARG A 73 19.19 1.83 -7.44
CA ARG A 73 20.35 1.06 -7.96
C ARG A 73 20.11 -0.45 -7.88
N TRP A 74 19.46 -0.93 -6.83
CA TRP A 74 19.17 -2.36 -6.65
C TRP A 74 18.09 -2.83 -7.64
N TYR A 75 17.03 -2.04 -7.83
CA TYR A 75 15.95 -2.33 -8.79
C TYR A 75 16.36 -2.19 -10.26
N ARG A 76 17.29 -1.30 -10.60
CA ARG A 76 17.90 -1.22 -11.94
C ARG A 76 18.65 -2.51 -12.28
N MET A 77 19.33 -3.10 -11.30
CA MET A 77 20.03 -4.37 -11.46
C MET A 77 19.04 -5.51 -11.74
N VAL A 78 17.92 -5.52 -11.02
CA VAL A 78 16.83 -6.49 -11.20
C VAL A 78 16.08 -6.28 -12.53
N ALA A 79 15.84 -5.03 -12.94
CA ALA A 79 15.18 -4.71 -14.22
C ALA A 79 16.08 -4.97 -15.45
N ALA A 80 17.40 -4.80 -15.31
CA ALA A 80 18.37 -5.12 -16.35
C ALA A 80 18.62 -6.63 -16.50
N GLN A 81 18.39 -7.41 -15.44
CA GLN A 81 18.56 -8.87 -15.42
C GLN A 81 17.25 -9.67 -15.55
N GLY A 82 16.10 -8.98 -15.51
CA GLY A 82 14.81 -9.45 -16.03
C GLY A 82 13.82 -10.01 -15.00
N TYR A 83 12.53 -9.67 -15.21
CA TYR A 83 11.37 -10.41 -14.67
C TYR A 83 10.47 -10.85 -15.82
N SER A 84 9.94 -12.08 -15.73
CA SER A 84 8.93 -12.62 -16.64
C SER A 84 7.53 -12.17 -16.23
N LEU A 85 6.80 -11.54 -17.16
CA LEU A 85 5.43 -11.04 -16.96
C LEU A 85 4.40 -12.08 -17.41
N VAL A 86 3.51 -12.50 -16.50
CA VAL A 86 2.30 -13.28 -16.81
C VAL A 86 1.12 -12.33 -17.04
N PRO A 87 0.49 -12.27 -18.22
CA PRO A 87 -0.70 -11.46 -18.46
C PRO A 87 -1.96 -12.05 -17.77
N GLY A 88 -2.82 -11.20 -17.17
CA GLY A 88 -4.23 -11.56 -16.95
C GLY A 88 -4.93 -11.22 -15.61
N HIS A 89 -4.39 -10.37 -14.73
CA HIS A 89 -5.01 -10.16 -13.39
C HIS A 89 -5.45 -8.72 -13.12
N LYS A 90 -6.63 -8.59 -12.48
CA LYS A 90 -7.45 -7.36 -12.33
C LYS A 90 -7.14 -6.62 -11.01
N SER A 91 -7.16 -5.28 -11.09
CA SER A 91 -6.72 -4.26 -10.10
C SER A 91 -7.49 -4.16 -8.78
N ASP A 92 -6.90 -3.47 -7.80
CA ASP A 92 -7.37 -3.11 -6.44
C ASP A 92 -8.82 -2.61 -6.34
N ALA A 93 -9.29 -1.96 -7.39
CA ALA A 93 -10.63 -1.40 -7.44
C ALA A 93 -11.75 -2.47 -7.38
N GLU A 94 -11.44 -3.69 -7.83
CA GLU A 94 -12.37 -4.81 -7.78
C GLU A 94 -12.68 -5.24 -6.33
N LEU A 95 -11.68 -5.23 -5.44
CA LEU A 95 -11.85 -5.57 -4.03
C LEU A 95 -12.93 -4.69 -3.39
N THR A 96 -12.83 -3.38 -3.57
CA THR A 96 -13.78 -2.45 -2.96
C THR A 96 -15.17 -2.60 -3.58
N THR A 97 -15.30 -2.90 -4.87
CA THR A 97 -16.62 -3.17 -5.50
C THR A 97 -17.29 -4.46 -5.02
N MET A 98 -16.52 -5.42 -4.49
CA MET A 98 -17.06 -6.65 -3.90
C MET A 98 -17.59 -6.44 -2.47
N LEU A 99 -17.16 -5.35 -1.80
CA LEU A 99 -17.51 -5.05 -0.42
C LEU A 99 -18.46 -3.85 -0.29
N PHE A 100 -18.42 -2.92 -1.25
CA PHE A 100 -19.16 -1.66 -1.23
C PHE A 100 -19.72 -1.31 -2.61
N SER A 101 -20.52 -0.23 -2.67
CA SER A 101 -21.10 0.26 -3.93
C SER A 101 -20.01 0.63 -4.95
N LYS A 102 -20.32 0.53 -6.25
CA LYS A 102 -19.41 0.94 -7.34
C LYS A 102 -18.94 2.39 -7.20
N GLN A 103 -19.82 3.27 -6.70
CA GLN A 103 -19.50 4.67 -6.46
C GLN A 103 -18.47 4.82 -5.33
N ASP A 104 -18.66 4.15 -4.20
CA ASP A 104 -17.71 4.19 -3.08
C ASP A 104 -16.37 3.56 -3.48
N ALA A 105 -16.39 2.48 -4.27
CA ALA A 105 -15.18 1.85 -4.79
C ALA A 105 -14.35 2.78 -5.68
N ARG A 106 -15.01 3.46 -6.63
CA ARG A 106 -14.35 4.46 -7.48
C ARG A 106 -13.73 5.57 -6.63
N ARG A 107 -14.46 6.05 -5.62
CA ARG A 107 -13.99 7.14 -4.74
C ARG A 107 -12.84 6.69 -3.86
N ALA A 108 -12.86 5.47 -3.32
CA ALA A 108 -11.75 4.90 -2.58
C ALA A 108 -10.47 4.83 -3.42
N CYS A 109 -10.58 4.40 -4.69
CA CYS A 109 -9.43 4.42 -5.61
C CYS A 109 -8.89 5.82 -5.86
N ILE A 110 -9.78 6.82 -6.03
CA ILE A 110 -9.33 8.22 -6.17
C ILE A 110 -8.57 8.65 -4.92
N TRP A 111 -9.09 8.34 -3.73
CA TRP A 111 -8.40 8.63 -2.46
C TRP A 111 -7.04 7.96 -2.34
N VAL A 112 -6.87 6.73 -2.83
CA VAL A 112 -5.55 6.08 -2.92
C VAL A 112 -4.61 6.88 -3.85
N CYS A 113 -5.11 7.32 -5.01
CA CYS A 113 -4.31 8.06 -5.99
C CYS A 113 -3.87 9.45 -5.52
N VAL A 114 -4.75 10.16 -4.81
CA VAL A 114 -4.50 11.54 -4.35
C VAL A 114 -4.04 11.61 -2.90
N PHE A 115 -3.86 10.46 -2.22
CA PHE A 115 -3.46 10.42 -0.82
C PHE A 115 -2.19 11.25 -0.62
N PRO A 116 -2.07 12.07 0.44
CA PRO A 116 -0.92 12.97 0.63
C PRO A 116 0.46 12.30 0.56
N LEU A 117 0.58 11.02 0.96
CA LEU A 117 1.82 10.24 0.84
C LEU A 117 1.87 9.33 -0.40
N GLY A 118 0.93 9.48 -1.34
CA GLY A 118 0.78 8.63 -2.53
C GLY A 118 2.02 8.58 -3.45
N PHE A 119 2.96 9.53 -3.30
CA PHE A 119 4.26 9.48 -3.97
C PHE A 119 5.06 8.21 -3.60
N VAL A 120 4.87 7.65 -2.39
CA VAL A 120 5.51 6.39 -1.94
C VAL A 120 5.16 5.22 -2.84
N PHE A 121 3.97 5.20 -3.47
CA PHE A 121 3.62 4.16 -4.45
C PHE A 121 4.44 4.27 -5.75
N SER A 122 5.13 5.38 -5.97
CA SER A 122 6.05 5.62 -7.08
C SER A 122 7.51 5.46 -6.68
N MET A 123 7.79 5.36 -5.38
CA MET A 123 9.13 5.10 -4.88
C MET A 123 9.51 3.65 -5.15
N ALA A 124 10.82 3.39 -5.19
CA ALA A 124 11.37 2.05 -5.27
C ALA A 124 11.26 1.32 -3.91
N TYR A 125 10.04 1.26 -3.37
CA TYR A 125 9.66 0.45 -2.23
C TYR A 125 8.67 -0.62 -2.69
N PRO A 126 8.64 -1.78 -2.04
CA PRO A 126 7.64 -2.80 -2.33
C PRO A 126 6.21 -2.36 -2.01
N THR A 127 5.97 -1.15 -1.49
CA THR A 127 4.67 -0.67 -1.00
C THR A 127 3.54 -0.78 -2.03
N SER A 128 3.77 -0.41 -3.30
CA SER A 128 2.74 -0.53 -4.35
C SER A 128 2.46 -1.99 -4.73
N LEU A 129 3.51 -2.80 -4.84
CA LEU A 129 3.39 -4.24 -5.10
C LEU A 129 2.70 -4.98 -3.95
N VAL A 130 3.02 -4.62 -2.71
CA VAL A 130 2.41 -5.17 -1.49
C VAL A 130 0.94 -4.77 -1.45
N PHE A 131 0.61 -3.49 -1.65
CA PHE A 131 -0.78 -3.03 -1.68
C PHE A 131 -1.61 -3.82 -2.72
N ALA A 132 -1.07 -3.98 -3.93
CA ALA A 132 -1.72 -4.74 -4.99
C ALA A 132 -1.83 -6.24 -4.66
N ALA A 133 -0.77 -6.85 -4.12
CA ALA A 133 -0.75 -8.26 -3.73
C ALA A 133 -1.76 -8.55 -2.62
N LEU A 134 -1.90 -7.67 -1.63
CA LEU A 134 -2.90 -7.79 -0.57
C LEU A 134 -4.34 -7.66 -1.13
N ALA A 135 -4.57 -6.71 -2.04
CA ALA A 135 -5.86 -6.55 -2.69
C ALA A 135 -6.23 -7.79 -3.52
N LEU A 136 -5.30 -8.27 -4.35
CA LEU A 136 -5.44 -9.48 -5.16
C LEU A 136 -5.65 -10.71 -4.28
N SER A 137 -4.90 -10.86 -3.20
CA SER A 137 -5.07 -11.97 -2.25
C SER A 137 -6.51 -12.06 -1.77
N MET A 138 -7.07 -10.94 -1.30
CA MET A 138 -8.46 -10.91 -0.84
C MET A 138 -9.46 -11.14 -1.98
N ILE A 139 -9.24 -10.59 -3.18
CA ILE A 139 -10.08 -10.85 -4.36
C ILE A 139 -10.11 -12.35 -4.69
N PHE A 140 -8.96 -13.03 -4.65
CA PHE A 140 -8.89 -14.46 -4.90
C PHE A 140 -9.56 -15.28 -3.80
N ALA A 141 -9.41 -14.88 -2.54
CA ALA A 141 -10.10 -15.50 -1.41
C ALA A 141 -11.63 -15.36 -1.55
N LEU A 142 -12.14 -14.18 -1.91
CA LEU A 142 -13.56 -13.91 -2.17
C LEU A 142 -14.13 -14.78 -3.31
N ARG A 143 -13.30 -15.13 -4.29
CA ARG A 143 -13.61 -16.04 -5.40
C ARG A 143 -13.39 -17.53 -5.07
N GLY A 144 -13.04 -17.86 -3.82
CA GLY A 144 -12.77 -19.25 -3.38
C GLY A 144 -11.42 -19.82 -3.82
N ARG A 145 -10.55 -19.02 -4.45
CA ARG A 145 -9.19 -19.41 -4.88
C ARG A 145 -8.17 -19.21 -3.76
N TRP A 146 -8.39 -19.92 -2.66
CA TRP A 146 -7.66 -19.75 -1.39
C TRP A 146 -6.14 -20.00 -1.49
N LEU A 147 -5.67 -20.96 -2.30
CA LEU A 147 -4.21 -21.17 -2.44
C LEU A 147 -3.52 -20.01 -3.14
N THR A 148 -4.14 -19.43 -4.17
CA THR A 148 -3.61 -18.23 -4.83
C THR A 148 -3.59 -17.05 -3.85
N ALA A 149 -4.62 -16.92 -3.01
CA ALA A 149 -4.63 -15.92 -1.94
C ALA A 149 -3.49 -16.12 -0.93
N ALA A 150 -3.23 -17.37 -0.54
CA ALA A 150 -2.15 -17.75 0.38
C ALA A 150 -0.77 -17.36 -0.17
N VAL A 151 -0.48 -17.68 -1.43
CA VAL A 151 0.79 -17.32 -2.08
C VAL A 151 0.96 -15.79 -2.11
N LEU A 152 -0.09 -15.05 -2.51
CA LEU A 152 -0.01 -13.60 -2.61
C LEU A 152 0.20 -12.91 -1.26
N VAL A 153 -0.48 -13.35 -0.19
CA VAL A 153 -0.27 -12.76 1.14
C VAL A 153 1.08 -13.16 1.73
N ALA A 154 1.58 -14.37 1.46
CA ALA A 154 2.94 -14.77 1.85
C ALA A 154 4.00 -13.90 1.18
N VAL A 155 3.91 -13.71 -0.15
CA VAL A 155 4.84 -12.85 -0.90
C VAL A 155 4.76 -11.40 -0.42
N ALA A 156 3.55 -10.87 -0.18
CA ALA A 156 3.37 -9.54 0.37
C ALA A 156 4.02 -9.40 1.75
N SER A 157 3.88 -10.41 2.61
CA SER A 157 4.43 -10.42 3.98
C SER A 157 5.94 -10.59 4.01
N LEU A 158 6.53 -11.34 3.06
CA LEU A 158 7.98 -11.42 2.88
C LEU A 158 8.56 -10.10 2.39
N ALA A 159 7.85 -9.39 1.50
CA ALA A 159 8.28 -8.09 1.00
C ALA A 159 8.16 -7.00 2.08
N ARG A 160 7.11 -7.07 2.91
CA ARG A 160 6.83 -6.15 4.03
C ARG A 160 6.09 -6.91 5.14
N PRO A 161 6.69 -7.13 6.33
CA PRO A 161 6.10 -7.95 7.39
C PRO A 161 4.67 -7.59 7.79
N GLU A 162 4.30 -6.31 7.72
CA GLU A 162 2.96 -5.82 8.04
C GLU A 162 1.85 -6.37 7.10
N GLY A 163 2.22 -6.90 5.93
CA GLY A 163 1.31 -7.63 5.06
C GLY A 163 0.61 -8.81 5.75
N MET A 164 1.23 -9.36 6.81
CA MET A 164 0.65 -10.46 7.59
C MET A 164 -0.70 -10.09 8.24
N PHE A 165 -0.98 -8.80 8.46
CA PHE A 165 -2.24 -8.38 9.09
C PHE A 165 -3.48 -8.60 8.22
N LEU A 166 -3.31 -8.87 6.91
CA LEU A 166 -4.40 -9.35 6.06
C LEU A 166 -4.94 -10.72 6.51
N ALA A 167 -4.21 -11.45 7.36
CA ALA A 167 -4.72 -12.66 8.02
C ALA A 167 -6.05 -12.43 8.75
N LEU A 168 -6.28 -11.25 9.33
CA LEU A 168 -7.51 -10.93 10.06
C LEU A 168 -8.76 -10.92 9.16
N PRO A 169 -8.83 -10.10 8.08
CA PRO A 169 -9.97 -10.13 7.16
C PRO A 169 -10.09 -11.46 6.40
N LEU A 170 -8.98 -12.15 6.11
CA LEU A 170 -9.02 -13.51 5.54
C LEU A 170 -9.66 -14.51 6.51
N ALA A 171 -9.32 -14.44 7.80
CA ALA A 171 -9.90 -15.30 8.83
C ALA A 171 -11.39 -15.01 9.00
N ALA A 172 -11.78 -13.74 9.06
CA ALA A 172 -13.19 -13.34 9.12
C ALA A 172 -13.98 -13.87 7.90
N LEU A 173 -13.41 -13.79 6.69
CA LEU A 173 -14.03 -14.35 5.50
C LEU A 173 -14.16 -15.88 5.59
N ALA A 174 -13.09 -16.59 5.94
CA ALA A 174 -13.08 -18.05 6.08
C ALA A 174 -14.09 -18.53 7.12
N LEU A 175 -14.19 -17.84 8.26
CA LEU A 175 -15.15 -18.12 9.32
C LEU A 175 -16.59 -17.83 8.87
N SER A 176 -16.83 -16.72 8.16
CA SER A 176 -18.17 -16.37 7.66
C SER A 176 -18.71 -17.41 6.66
N ARG A 177 -17.83 -17.98 5.82
CA ARG A 177 -18.19 -19.01 4.83
C ARG A 177 -17.96 -20.44 5.31
N ARG A 178 -17.62 -20.66 6.59
CA ARG A 178 -17.22 -21.98 7.10
C ARG A 178 -18.21 -23.10 6.77
N ARG A 179 -19.53 -22.80 6.83
CA ARG A 179 -20.60 -23.77 6.59
C ARG A 179 -20.73 -24.14 5.11
N GLU A 180 -20.38 -23.23 4.21
CA GLU A 180 -20.44 -23.40 2.76
C GLU A 180 -19.18 -24.10 2.20
N LEU A 181 -18.05 -23.98 2.89
CA LEU A 181 -16.78 -24.55 2.45
C LEU A 181 -16.73 -26.06 2.72
N SER A 182 -16.34 -26.83 1.69
CA SER A 182 -15.96 -28.24 1.82
C SER A 182 -14.70 -28.40 2.70
N GLY A 183 -14.45 -29.60 3.24
CA GLY A 183 -13.30 -29.86 4.12
C GLY A 183 -11.96 -29.45 3.50
N SER A 184 -11.71 -29.81 2.24
CA SER A 184 -10.51 -29.42 1.49
C SER A 184 -10.43 -27.89 1.28
N ALA A 185 -11.56 -27.23 1.03
CA ALA A 185 -11.59 -25.78 0.88
C ALA A 185 -11.35 -25.05 2.22
N ARG A 186 -11.80 -25.60 3.36
CA ARG A 186 -11.48 -25.09 4.70
C ARG A 186 -9.99 -25.16 4.99
N GLY A 187 -9.34 -26.29 4.64
CA GLY A 187 -7.88 -26.43 4.77
C GLY A 187 -7.12 -25.38 3.95
N ARG A 188 -7.52 -25.16 2.69
CA ARG A 188 -6.92 -24.10 1.86
C ARG A 188 -7.20 -22.69 2.40
N ALA A 189 -8.38 -22.44 2.96
CA ALA A 189 -8.72 -21.16 3.57
C ALA A 189 -7.86 -20.91 4.82
N LEU A 190 -7.68 -21.92 5.67
CA LEU A 190 -6.76 -21.85 6.80
C LEU A 190 -5.33 -21.56 6.32
N ALA A 191 -4.86 -22.24 5.28
CA ALA A 191 -3.55 -21.98 4.69
C ALA A 191 -3.40 -20.51 4.25
N ALA A 192 -4.43 -19.91 3.64
CA ALA A 192 -4.42 -18.49 3.29
C ALA A 192 -4.35 -17.56 4.52
N VAL A 193 -5.03 -17.91 5.61
CA VAL A 193 -5.00 -17.13 6.85
C VAL A 193 -3.61 -17.16 7.50
N VAL A 194 -2.97 -18.33 7.58
CA VAL A 194 -1.68 -18.48 8.28
C VAL A 194 -0.47 -18.16 7.40
N ALA A 195 -0.64 -18.09 6.07
CA ALA A 195 0.47 -17.88 5.13
C ALA A 195 1.28 -16.60 5.38
N GLY A 196 0.63 -15.48 5.69
CA GLY A 196 1.32 -14.21 6.00
C GLY A 196 2.18 -14.31 7.27
N PRO A 197 1.59 -14.69 8.43
CA PRO A 197 2.35 -14.93 9.66
C PRO A 197 3.48 -15.97 9.52
N LEU A 198 3.24 -17.07 8.80
CA LEU A 198 4.27 -18.10 8.56
C LEU A 198 5.39 -17.59 7.66
N ALA A 199 5.10 -16.72 6.68
CA ALA A 199 6.12 -16.07 5.86
C ALA A 199 7.05 -15.20 6.73
N VAL A 200 6.50 -14.39 7.63
CA VAL A 200 7.29 -13.58 8.57
C VAL A 200 8.10 -14.47 9.52
N ALA A 201 7.49 -15.52 10.08
CA ALA A 201 8.20 -16.48 10.93
C ALA A 201 9.34 -17.19 10.18
N GLY A 202 9.11 -17.58 8.92
CA GLY A 202 10.12 -18.17 8.05
C GLY A 202 11.30 -17.24 7.80
N PHE A 203 11.06 -15.94 7.63
CA PHE A 203 12.13 -14.95 7.56
C PHE A 203 12.94 -14.85 8.86
N LEU A 204 12.28 -14.89 10.03
CA LEU A 204 12.99 -14.92 11.32
C LEU A 204 13.84 -16.19 11.48
N VAL A 205 13.34 -17.35 11.03
CA VAL A 205 14.12 -18.60 11.01
C VAL A 205 15.32 -18.48 10.06
N TYR A 206 15.14 -17.89 8.88
CA TYR A 206 16.25 -17.59 7.96
C TYR A 206 17.33 -16.74 8.66
N LEU A 207 16.93 -15.70 9.40
CA LEU A 207 17.87 -14.89 10.16
C LEU A 207 18.63 -15.69 11.22
N ALA A 208 17.91 -16.56 11.95
CA ALA A 208 18.51 -17.43 12.95
C ALA A 208 19.54 -18.39 12.35
N VAL A 209 19.26 -18.96 11.17
CA VAL A 209 20.16 -19.93 10.53
C VAL A 209 21.37 -19.26 9.87
N VAL A 210 21.16 -18.15 9.15
CA VAL A 210 22.22 -17.52 8.34
C VAL A 210 23.10 -16.59 9.16
N PHE A 211 22.54 -15.91 10.16
CA PHE A 211 23.25 -14.90 10.96
C PHE A 211 23.49 -15.35 12.41
N ASP A 212 23.12 -16.59 12.76
CA ASP A 212 23.14 -17.11 14.14
C ASP A 212 22.41 -16.17 15.13
N ASN A 213 21.42 -15.42 14.62
CA ASN A 213 20.75 -14.36 15.36
C ASN A 213 19.33 -14.09 14.83
N ILE A 214 18.32 -14.63 15.51
CA ILE A 214 16.91 -14.38 15.18
C ILE A 214 16.51 -12.90 15.30
N ARG A 215 17.26 -12.11 16.09
CA ARG A 215 17.03 -10.68 16.32
C ARG A 215 17.84 -9.80 15.38
N ALA A 216 18.54 -10.35 14.38
CA ALA A 216 19.41 -9.59 13.49
C ALA A 216 18.74 -8.34 12.89
N TRP A 217 17.47 -8.44 12.47
CA TRP A 217 16.70 -7.29 11.99
C TRP A 217 16.49 -6.23 13.09
N SER A 218 16.05 -6.62 14.29
CA SER A 218 15.88 -5.68 15.40
C SER A 218 17.21 -5.08 15.88
N THR A 219 18.32 -5.82 15.78
CA THR A 219 19.66 -5.29 16.07
C THR A 219 20.07 -4.25 15.04
N ALA A 220 19.76 -4.46 13.76
CA ALA A 220 20.05 -3.48 12.70
C ALA A 220 19.22 -2.19 12.86
N GLU A 221 17.96 -2.30 13.28
CA GLU A 221 17.09 -1.15 13.55
C GLU A 221 17.62 -0.27 14.71
N ALA A 222 18.40 -0.84 15.64
CA ALA A 222 19.01 -0.06 16.74
C ALA A 222 19.98 1.02 16.25
N ALA A 223 20.59 0.85 15.06
CA ALA A 223 21.42 1.89 14.43
C ALA A 223 20.60 3.15 14.06
N TRP A 224 19.28 3.01 13.96
CA TRP A 224 18.33 4.09 13.71
C TRP A 224 17.60 4.52 15.00
N GLY A 225 18.12 4.15 16.17
CA GLY A 225 17.51 4.43 17.47
C GLY A 225 16.24 3.62 17.76
N ARG A 226 15.95 2.58 16.97
CA ARG A 226 14.71 1.80 17.06
C ARG A 226 14.91 0.44 17.72
N SER A 227 13.94 0.04 18.54
CA SER A 227 13.89 -1.30 19.12
C SER A 227 12.45 -1.76 19.26
N PHE A 228 12.08 -2.81 18.53
CA PHE A 228 10.71 -3.33 18.52
C PHE A 228 10.39 -4.07 19.82
N ARG A 229 9.66 -3.43 20.72
CA ARG A 229 9.23 -3.97 22.02
C ARG A 229 7.84 -3.43 22.39
N LEU A 230 7.08 -4.18 23.19
CA LEU A 230 5.73 -3.75 23.59
C LEU A 230 5.73 -2.39 24.33
N GLY A 231 6.74 -2.13 25.16
CA GLY A 231 6.93 -0.83 25.82
C GLY A 231 7.31 0.32 24.90
N GLY A 232 7.72 0.03 23.65
CA GLY A 232 8.16 1.02 22.68
C GLY A 232 7.08 2.04 22.34
N ILE A 233 5.80 1.67 22.45
CA ILE A 233 4.70 2.62 22.26
C ILE A 233 4.79 3.76 23.27
N LEU A 234 5.10 3.47 24.54
CA LEU A 234 5.24 4.50 25.57
C LEU A 234 6.47 5.36 25.29
N ASP A 235 7.58 4.73 24.89
CA ASP A 235 8.81 5.43 24.52
C ASP A 235 8.57 6.41 23.36
N ALA A 236 7.81 5.99 22.33
CA ALA A 236 7.49 6.79 21.16
C ALA A 236 6.81 8.13 21.49
N PHE A 237 5.99 8.16 22.55
CA PHE A 237 5.35 9.39 23.02
C PHE A 237 6.19 10.14 24.06
N ALA A 238 6.93 9.42 24.92
CA ALA A 238 7.78 10.03 25.93
C ALA A 238 8.95 10.82 25.31
N GLN A 239 9.52 10.30 24.22
CA GLN A 239 10.66 10.90 23.52
C GLN A 239 10.25 11.96 22.48
N LEU A 240 8.96 12.01 22.12
CA LEU A 240 8.41 12.90 21.11
C LEU A 240 8.84 14.39 21.25
N PRO A 241 8.83 15.02 22.45
CA PRO A 241 9.24 16.43 22.59
C PRO A 241 10.73 16.69 22.33
N ALA A 242 11.58 15.68 22.50
CA ALA A 242 13.00 15.74 22.18
C ALA A 242 13.20 15.54 20.67
N ASP A 243 12.59 14.48 20.10
CA ASP A 243 12.78 14.08 18.71
C ASP A 243 12.21 15.07 17.70
N ILE A 244 11.08 15.71 18.03
CA ILE A 244 10.39 16.64 17.12
C ILE A 244 11.22 17.90 16.81
N ARG A 245 12.19 18.22 17.67
CA ARG A 245 13.12 19.35 17.47
C ARG A 245 14.26 19.00 16.52
N GLY A 246 14.62 17.73 16.39
CA GLY A 246 15.69 17.24 15.52
C GLY A 246 15.21 16.65 14.19
N HIS A 247 13.94 16.23 14.08
CA HIS A 247 13.43 15.49 12.93
C HIS A 247 12.10 16.06 12.40
N PRO A 248 12.14 16.95 11.38
CA PRO A 248 10.93 17.55 10.78
C PRO A 248 9.91 16.53 10.27
N TRP A 249 10.36 15.33 9.91
CA TRP A 249 9.54 14.21 9.44
C TRP A 249 8.61 13.65 10.53
N LEU A 250 8.98 13.82 11.81
CA LEU A 250 8.21 13.32 12.93
C LEU A 250 6.86 14.05 13.06
N VAL A 251 6.85 15.37 12.81
CA VAL A 251 5.61 16.18 12.79
C VAL A 251 4.64 15.65 11.74
N ARG A 252 5.16 15.31 10.55
CA ARG A 252 4.39 14.71 9.46
C ARG A 252 3.78 13.39 9.90
N ASP A 253 4.61 12.46 10.40
CA ASP A 253 4.15 11.13 10.74
C ASP A 253 3.17 11.14 11.93
N LEU A 254 3.37 12.03 12.91
CA LEU A 254 2.41 12.29 13.97
C LEU A 254 1.07 12.80 13.41
N GLY A 255 1.11 13.74 12.45
CA GLY A 255 -0.09 14.22 11.76
C GLY A 255 -0.84 13.09 11.04
N PHE A 256 -0.12 12.17 10.39
CA PHE A 256 -0.73 11.00 9.77
C PHE A 256 -1.26 10.00 10.78
N LEU A 257 -0.56 9.74 11.89
CA LEU A 257 -1.05 8.90 12.97
C LEU A 257 -2.40 9.43 13.47
N VAL A 258 -2.49 10.72 13.79
CA VAL A 258 -3.75 11.35 14.21
C VAL A 258 -4.82 11.20 13.13
N ALA A 259 -4.49 11.45 11.85
CA ALA A 259 -5.43 11.27 10.75
C ALA A 259 -5.92 9.81 10.63
N TYR A 260 -5.03 8.83 10.77
CA TYR A 260 -5.38 7.41 10.75
C TYR A 260 -6.27 7.01 11.92
N LEU A 261 -6.00 7.50 13.13
CA LEU A 261 -6.86 7.26 14.30
C LEU A 261 -8.27 7.85 14.10
N LEU A 262 -8.37 9.06 13.54
CA LEU A 262 -9.65 9.66 13.18
C LEU A 262 -10.37 8.83 12.10
N LEU A 263 -9.66 8.35 11.08
CA LEU A 263 -10.23 7.49 10.05
C LEU A 263 -10.70 6.15 10.59
N LEU A 264 -10.01 5.55 11.58
CA LEU A 264 -10.48 4.35 12.28
C LEU A 264 -11.76 4.64 13.06
N ALA A 265 -11.83 5.75 13.78
CA ALA A 265 -13.05 6.15 14.48
C ALA A 265 -14.23 6.34 13.52
N VAL A 266 -14.00 6.97 12.37
CA VAL A 266 -15.00 7.11 11.29
C VAL A 266 -15.34 5.74 10.69
N ALA A 267 -14.37 4.85 10.48
CA ALA A 267 -14.62 3.50 9.98
C ALA A 267 -15.51 2.68 10.92
N VAL A 268 -15.32 2.79 12.24
CA VAL A 268 -16.20 2.20 13.26
C VAL A 268 -17.61 2.78 13.15
N ARG A 269 -17.75 4.12 13.09
CA ARG A 269 -19.05 4.80 12.93
C ARG A 269 -19.78 4.37 11.65
N LEU A 270 -19.04 4.15 10.57
CA LEU A 270 -19.55 3.69 9.27
C LEU A 270 -19.78 2.18 9.19
N ARG A 271 -19.53 1.44 10.28
CA ARG A 271 -19.67 -0.03 10.38
C ARG A 271 -18.85 -0.77 9.31
N ILE A 272 -17.65 -0.29 9.02
CA ILE A 272 -16.65 -1.06 8.27
C ILE A 272 -16.35 -2.35 9.03
N GLY A 273 -16.12 -3.46 8.32
CA GLY A 273 -15.93 -4.77 8.96
C GLY A 273 -14.81 -4.75 10.00
N ALA A 274 -15.09 -5.25 11.21
CA ALA A 274 -14.18 -5.15 12.37
C ALA A 274 -12.78 -5.73 12.10
N ALA A 275 -12.69 -6.83 11.34
CA ALA A 275 -11.41 -7.43 10.97
C ALA A 275 -10.54 -6.51 10.09
N TRP A 276 -11.15 -5.69 9.23
CA TRP A 276 -10.44 -4.69 8.43
C TRP A 276 -9.98 -3.50 9.27
N ILE A 277 -10.81 -3.07 10.23
CA ILE A 277 -10.46 -2.02 11.19
C ILE A 277 -9.29 -2.49 12.06
N ALA A 278 -9.35 -3.73 12.57
CA ALA A 278 -8.28 -4.31 13.37
C ALA A 278 -6.96 -4.44 12.58
N ALA A 279 -7.02 -4.91 11.33
CA ALA A 279 -5.84 -4.97 10.47
C ALA A 279 -5.24 -3.58 10.24
N ALA A 280 -6.06 -2.57 9.96
CA ALA A 280 -5.61 -1.20 9.78
C ALA A 280 -5.05 -0.57 11.07
N ALA A 281 -5.65 -0.85 12.23
CA ALA A 281 -5.13 -0.42 13.51
C ALA A 281 -3.74 -1.00 13.78
N LEU A 282 -3.53 -2.29 13.49
CA LEU A 282 -2.21 -2.92 13.65
C LEU A 282 -1.15 -2.32 12.73
N LEU A 283 -1.51 -1.83 11.54
CA LEU A 283 -0.57 -1.13 10.65
C LEU A 283 0.02 0.13 11.28
N VAL A 284 -0.75 0.85 12.10
CA VAL A 284 -0.27 2.08 12.77
C VAL A 284 0.20 1.85 14.20
N VAL A 285 -0.17 0.72 14.83
CA VAL A 285 0.37 0.35 16.13
C VAL A 285 1.76 -0.27 16.02
N LEU A 286 2.03 -1.05 14.96
CA LEU A 286 3.29 -1.77 14.79
C LEU A 286 4.51 -0.82 14.80
N PRO A 287 4.56 0.30 14.06
CA PRO A 287 5.75 1.15 14.04
C PRO A 287 5.98 1.82 15.38
N LEU A 288 4.93 2.16 16.12
CA LEU A 288 5.04 2.71 17.49
C LEU A 288 5.77 1.77 18.44
N THR A 289 5.68 0.45 18.24
CA THR A 289 6.43 -0.50 19.06
C THR A 289 7.95 -0.39 18.87
N SER A 290 8.42 0.33 17.85
CA SER A 290 9.86 0.59 17.63
C SER A 290 10.45 1.66 18.55
N GLY A 291 9.63 2.40 19.30
CA GLY A 291 10.10 3.51 20.14
C GLY A 291 9.98 4.90 19.50
N THR A 292 9.41 5.02 18.30
CA THR A 292 9.20 6.30 17.62
C THR A 292 7.91 6.30 16.79
N VAL A 293 7.36 7.49 16.51
CA VAL A 293 6.23 7.70 15.58
C VAL A 293 6.71 7.73 14.12
N GLU A 294 8.02 7.75 13.89
CA GLU A 294 8.57 7.81 12.54
C GLU A 294 8.10 6.65 11.66
N SER A 295 7.85 6.93 10.38
CA SER A 295 7.33 6.02 9.36
C SER A 295 5.83 5.66 9.46
N ASP A 296 5.10 6.06 10.51
CA ASP A 296 3.67 5.74 10.63
C ASP A 296 2.85 6.18 9.41
N GLY A 297 3.18 7.35 8.87
CA GLY A 297 2.62 7.85 7.62
C GLY A 297 2.67 6.81 6.50
N ARG A 298 3.81 6.13 6.33
CA ARG A 298 4.05 5.13 5.28
C ARG A 298 3.36 3.80 5.58
N PHE A 299 3.38 3.32 6.82
CA PHE A 299 2.77 2.04 7.18
C PHE A 299 1.25 2.07 7.00
N GLY A 300 0.59 3.16 7.38
CA GLY A 300 -0.85 3.30 7.20
C GLY A 300 -1.30 3.25 5.73
N MET A 301 -0.43 3.59 4.76
CA MET A 301 -0.82 3.66 3.35
C MET A 301 -1.33 2.33 2.77
N VAL A 302 -0.92 1.19 3.32
CA VAL A 302 -1.39 -0.11 2.82
C VAL A 302 -2.73 -0.55 3.42
N GLY A 303 -3.30 0.24 4.35
CA GLY A 303 -4.55 -0.07 5.03
C GLY A 303 -5.79 0.34 4.22
N PHE A 304 -6.48 -0.63 3.62
CA PHE A 304 -7.73 -0.39 2.87
C PHE A 304 -8.80 0.34 3.71
N ALA A 305 -8.86 0.06 5.01
CA ALA A 305 -9.84 0.65 5.93
C ALA A 305 -9.61 2.14 6.23
N PHE A 306 -8.52 2.76 5.75
CA PHE A 306 -8.34 4.22 5.80
C PHE A 306 -8.98 4.92 4.59
N TYR A 307 -9.07 4.26 3.44
CA TYR A 307 -9.62 4.84 2.21
C TYR A 307 -11.15 4.71 2.12
N TRP A 308 -11.72 3.63 2.66
CA TRP A 308 -13.17 3.44 2.71
C TRP A 308 -13.94 4.51 3.49
N PRO A 309 -13.51 4.96 4.70
CA PRO A 309 -14.18 6.05 5.39
C PRO A 309 -14.10 7.36 4.63
N LEU A 310 -12.96 7.70 4.01
CA LEU A 310 -12.83 8.87 3.13
C LEU A 310 -13.85 8.81 1.97
N ALA A 311 -13.95 7.66 1.32
CA ALA A 311 -14.89 7.44 0.22
C ALA A 311 -16.36 7.50 0.65
N ARG A 312 -16.68 7.09 1.88
CA ARG A 312 -18.08 6.95 2.33
C ARG A 312 -18.60 8.14 3.12
N ALA A 313 -17.76 8.82 3.91
CA ALA A 313 -18.14 9.95 4.76
C ALA A 313 -18.21 11.28 4.00
N ILE A 314 -17.27 11.54 3.07
CA ILE A 314 -17.11 12.87 2.45
C ILE A 314 -18.07 13.01 1.27
N ARG A 315 -19.36 13.23 1.48
CA ARG A 315 -20.36 13.24 0.39
C ARG A 315 -20.53 14.59 -0.32
N LYS A 316 -20.11 15.69 0.31
CA LYS A 316 -20.27 17.05 -0.24
C LYS A 316 -19.21 17.30 -1.33
N PRO A 317 -19.58 17.62 -2.59
CA PRO A 317 -18.62 17.76 -3.68
C PRO A 317 -17.55 18.83 -3.46
N TRP A 318 -17.91 19.96 -2.83
CA TRP A 318 -16.96 21.03 -2.53
C TRP A 318 -15.92 20.61 -1.48
N LEU A 319 -16.35 19.86 -0.46
CA LEU A 319 -15.45 19.36 0.59
C LEU A 319 -14.50 18.30 0.03
N GLU A 320 -15.02 17.37 -0.78
CA GLU A 320 -14.22 16.35 -1.44
C GLU A 320 -13.16 16.99 -2.36
N ARG A 321 -13.55 17.95 -3.21
CA ARG A 321 -12.61 18.67 -4.08
C ARG A 321 -11.58 19.47 -3.28
N GLY A 322 -12.01 20.17 -2.23
CA GLY A 322 -11.10 20.92 -1.35
C GLY A 322 -10.05 20.02 -0.73
N LEU A 323 -10.47 18.87 -0.19
CA LEU A 323 -9.54 17.90 0.38
C LEU A 323 -8.63 17.26 -0.68
N TRP A 324 -9.11 17.01 -1.90
CA TRP A 324 -8.23 16.56 -3.00
C TRP A 324 -7.18 17.61 -3.35
N VAL A 325 -7.55 18.89 -3.44
CA VAL A 325 -6.58 19.98 -3.68
C VAL A 325 -5.54 20.03 -2.57
N VAL A 326 -5.96 19.97 -1.30
CA VAL A 326 -5.03 19.91 -0.15
C VAL A 326 -4.13 18.68 -0.24
N SER A 327 -4.69 17.51 -0.57
CA SER A 327 -3.94 16.26 -0.61
C SER A 327 -2.94 16.22 -1.76
N LEU A 328 -3.29 16.78 -2.92
CA LEU A 328 -2.38 16.95 -4.06
C LEU A 328 -1.30 18.00 -3.77
N GLY A 329 -1.65 19.09 -3.10
CA GLY A 329 -0.69 20.10 -2.63
C GLY A 329 0.32 19.49 -1.66
N LEU A 330 -0.15 18.69 -0.70
CA LEU A 330 0.72 17.93 0.21
C LEU A 330 1.56 16.89 -0.54
N LEU A 331 0.98 16.16 -1.50
CA LEU A 331 1.71 15.19 -2.32
C LEU A 331 2.84 15.87 -3.11
N ALA A 332 2.55 17.00 -3.76
CA ALA A 332 3.54 17.80 -4.47
C ALA A 332 4.61 18.33 -3.51
N TRP A 333 4.19 18.90 -2.37
CA TRP A 333 5.09 19.36 -1.32
C TRP A 333 6.01 18.25 -0.84
N TRP A 334 5.50 17.08 -0.45
CA TRP A 334 6.33 15.99 0.07
C TRP A 334 7.24 15.39 -0.99
N THR A 335 6.83 15.35 -2.25
CA THR A 335 7.69 14.93 -3.37
C THR A 335 8.91 15.85 -3.52
N VAL A 336 8.72 17.16 -3.29
CA VAL A 336 9.76 18.19 -3.46
C VAL A 336 10.56 18.42 -2.17
N ALA A 337 9.90 18.40 -1.01
CA ALA A 337 10.48 18.69 0.29
C ALA A 337 11.35 17.53 0.82
N LEU A 338 11.05 16.27 0.48
CA LEU A 338 11.91 15.14 0.88
C LEU A 338 13.38 15.33 0.44
N PRO A 339 13.65 15.68 -0.83
CA PRO A 339 14.99 16.03 -1.29
C PRO A 339 15.59 17.31 -0.69
N LEU A 340 14.77 18.27 -0.24
CA LEU A 340 15.21 19.63 0.12
C LEU A 340 15.48 19.83 1.62
N ALA A 341 14.90 19.03 2.51
CA ALA A 341 14.87 19.33 3.94
C ALA A 341 16.09 18.81 4.74
N ASN A 342 17.28 18.74 4.13
CA ASN A 342 18.54 18.48 4.82
C ASN A 342 19.72 18.99 3.97
N PRO A 343 20.11 20.28 4.03
CA PRO A 343 21.40 20.75 3.53
C PRO A 343 22.59 20.11 4.26
#